data_AF-A0A1F6ENC9-F1
#
_entry.id   AF-A0A1F6ENC9-F1
#
_cell.length_a   1.000
_cell.length_b   1.000
_cell.length_c   1.000
_cell.angle_alpha   90.00
_cell.angle_beta   90.00
_cell.angle_gamma   90.00
#
_symmetry.space_group_name_H-M   'P 1'
#
loop_
_entity.id
_entity.type
_entity.pdbx_description
1 polymer ?
#
loop_
_entity_poly.entity_id
_entity_poly.type
_entity_poly.pdbx_seq_one_letter_code
_entity_poly.pdbx_strand_id
1 'polypeptide(L)'
;MNERSFEAGANMQRQTKENDAYDNYRTLGGIINEKDYTSALGRAEKTATLNTTLVQQAKNIATYAGIVLKNSGDPRVNLYAALRADNKPKDVEHHHSQMSDQRLFAEALRMLGDTDALNKTIAAYPNISF
;
A
#
# COMPACT_ATOMS: atom_id res chain seq x y z
N MET A 1 -25.50 13.47 -34.71
CA MET A 1 -24.50 13.88 -33.71
C MET A 1 -24.96 13.35 -32.36
N ASN A 2 -24.40 12.25 -31.87
CA ASN A 2 -24.70 11.71 -30.54
C ASN A 2 -23.46 10.98 -30.02
N GLU A 3 -22.63 11.67 -29.22
CA GLU A 3 -21.58 11.06 -28.41
C GLU A 3 -21.53 11.79 -27.06
N ARG A 4 -22.48 11.47 -26.18
CA ARG A 4 -22.35 11.73 -24.75
C ARG A 4 -23.19 10.69 -24.02
N SER A 5 -22.57 9.60 -23.55
CA SER A 5 -23.04 8.78 -22.41
C SER A 5 -22.20 7.50 -22.27
N PHE A 6 -20.93 7.56 -21.85
CA PHE A 6 -20.22 6.34 -21.39
C PHE A 6 -19.26 6.53 -20.21
N GLU A 7 -19.00 7.75 -19.71
CA GLU A 7 -18.02 7.93 -18.62
C GLU A 7 -18.61 7.82 -17.19
N ALA A 8 -19.92 7.93 -17.01
CA ALA A 8 -20.54 7.94 -15.67
C ALA A 8 -20.56 6.56 -14.98
N GLY A 9 -20.74 5.47 -15.74
CA GLY A 9 -20.86 4.11 -15.19
C GLY A 9 -19.53 3.53 -14.69
N ALA A 10 -18.42 3.83 -15.38
CA ALA A 10 -17.09 3.40 -14.97
C ALA A 10 -16.62 4.12 -13.69
N ASN A 11 -17.03 5.38 -13.49
CA ASN A 11 -16.65 6.16 -12.33
C ASN A 11 -17.39 5.70 -11.07
N MET A 12 -18.70 5.44 -11.15
CA MET A 12 -19.47 4.92 -10.02
C MET A 12 -19.03 3.52 -9.57
N GLN A 13 -18.73 2.61 -10.49
CA GLN A 13 -18.25 1.25 -10.16
C GLN A 13 -16.84 1.23 -9.55
N ARG A 14 -15.96 2.17 -9.94
CA ARG A 14 -14.65 2.34 -9.30
C ARG A 14 -14.81 2.87 -7.88
N GLN A 15 -15.63 3.91 -7.68
CA GLN A 15 -15.89 4.47 -6.35
C GLN A 15 -16.51 3.45 -5.38
N THR A 16 -17.47 2.62 -5.81
CA THR A 16 -18.05 1.60 -4.92
C THR A 16 -17.04 0.52 -4.53
N LYS A 17 -16.22 0.04 -5.47
CA LYS A 17 -15.17 -0.94 -5.18
C LYS A 17 -14.02 -0.37 -4.35
N GLU A 18 -13.67 0.90 -4.57
CA GLU A 18 -12.65 1.61 -3.78
C GLU A 18 -13.11 1.82 -2.34
N ASN A 19 -14.39 2.16 -2.13
CA ASN A 19 -14.98 2.28 -0.79
C ASN A 19 -14.95 0.92 -0.05
N ASP A 20 -15.37 -0.16 -0.70
CA ASP A 20 -15.33 -1.51 -0.10
C ASP A 20 -13.89 -1.94 0.23
N ALA A 21 -12.92 -1.59 -0.62
CA ALA A 21 -11.51 -1.92 -0.41
C ALA A 21 -10.91 -1.12 0.74
N TYR A 22 -11.21 0.18 0.85
CA TYR A 22 -10.76 1.01 1.96
C TYR A 22 -11.39 0.60 3.29
N ASP A 23 -12.68 0.25 3.30
CA ASP A 23 -13.35 -0.29 4.48
C ASP A 23 -12.68 -1.60 4.95
N ASN A 24 -12.37 -2.51 4.02
CA ASN A 24 -11.63 -3.73 4.35
C ASN A 24 -10.21 -3.43 4.87
N TYR A 25 -9.52 -2.45 4.29
CA TYR A 25 -8.24 -1.98 4.83
C TYR A 25 -8.35 -1.50 6.28
N ARG A 26 -9.43 -0.78 6.61
CA ARG A 26 -9.72 -0.32 7.99
C ARG A 26 -10.04 -1.48 8.93
N THR A 27 -10.78 -2.49 8.49
CA THR A 27 -11.06 -3.68 9.32
C THR A 27 -9.81 -4.50 9.62
N LEU A 28 -8.81 -4.47 8.73
CA LEU A 28 -7.48 -5.07 8.95
C LEU A 28 -6.55 -4.21 9.84
N GLY A 29 -7.06 -3.12 10.42
CA GLY A 29 -6.33 -2.23 11.31
C GLY A 29 -5.54 -1.12 10.61
N GLY A 30 -5.86 -0.84 9.35
CA GLY A 30 -5.24 0.23 8.57
C GLY A 30 -5.48 1.62 9.15
N ILE A 31 -4.46 2.48 9.15
CA ILE A 31 -4.48 3.80 9.78
C ILE A 31 -4.25 4.98 8.82
N ILE A 32 -3.89 4.71 7.57
CA ILE A 32 -3.77 5.72 6.51
C ILE A 32 -5.19 6.18 6.13
N ASN A 33 -5.37 7.48 5.95
CA ASN A 33 -6.68 8.00 5.52
C ASN A 33 -6.98 7.62 4.06
N GLU A 34 -8.25 7.67 3.68
CA GLU A 34 -8.72 7.23 2.35
C GLU A 34 -8.04 7.94 1.18
N LYS A 35 -7.80 9.25 1.33
CA LYS A 35 -7.15 10.04 0.28
C LYS A 35 -5.73 9.57 0.04
N ASP A 36 -4.96 9.35 1.10
CA ASP A 36 -3.58 8.88 1.02
C ASP A 36 -3.52 7.41 0.58
N TYR A 37 -4.50 6.59 1.00
CA TYR A 37 -4.69 5.22 0.56
C TYR A 37 -4.84 5.14 -0.97
N THR A 38 -5.80 5.87 -1.54
CA THR A 38 -6.07 5.88 -2.98
C THR A 38 -4.90 6.49 -3.76
N SER A 39 -4.27 7.54 -3.22
CA SER A 39 -3.06 8.14 -3.79
C SER A 39 -1.89 7.14 -3.85
N ALA A 40 -1.68 6.36 -2.80
CA ALA A 40 -0.63 5.36 -2.74
C ALA A 40 -0.86 4.22 -3.75
N LEU A 41 -2.09 3.71 -3.89
CA LEU A 41 -2.44 2.73 -4.92
C LEU A 41 -2.18 3.27 -6.33
N GLY A 42 -2.68 4.48 -6.63
CA GLY A 42 -2.47 5.09 -7.94
C GLY A 42 -0.99 5.35 -8.27
N ARG A 43 -0.16 5.64 -7.26
CA ARG A 43 1.31 5.77 -7.45
C ARG A 43 1.98 4.42 -7.65
N ALA A 44 1.60 3.40 -6.88
CA ALA A 44 2.14 2.06 -7.01
C ALA A 44 1.90 1.47 -8.41
N GLU A 45 0.74 1.75 -9.01
CA GLU A 45 0.41 1.34 -10.38
C GLU A 45 1.19 2.10 -11.46
N LYS A 46 1.39 3.41 -11.27
CA LYS A 46 2.03 4.29 -12.27
C LYS A 46 3.56 4.29 -12.22
N THR A 47 4.17 3.75 -11.18
CA THR A 47 5.62 3.82 -10.99
C THR A 47 6.33 2.82 -11.93
N ALA A 48 6.77 3.31 -13.08
CA ALA A 48 7.48 2.52 -14.08
C ALA A 48 8.92 2.12 -13.65
N THR A 49 9.53 2.85 -12.72
CA THR A 49 10.87 2.54 -12.21
C THR A 49 10.91 2.76 -10.70
N LEU A 50 11.04 1.68 -9.96
CA LEU A 50 11.17 1.73 -8.51
C LEU A 50 12.63 1.96 -8.11
N ASN A 51 12.82 2.73 -7.05
CA ASN A 51 14.13 2.88 -6.44
C ASN A 51 14.64 1.51 -5.96
N THR A 52 15.80 1.09 -6.47
CA THR A 52 16.41 -0.22 -6.20
C THR A 52 16.65 -0.46 -4.71
N THR A 53 16.96 0.59 -3.95
CA THR A 53 17.12 0.52 -2.49
C THR A 53 15.81 0.17 -1.81
N LEU A 54 14.70 0.82 -2.18
CA LEU A 54 13.38 0.53 -1.61
C LEU A 54 12.92 -0.89 -1.97
N VAL A 55 13.20 -1.33 -3.20
CA VAL A 55 12.94 -2.71 -3.63
C VAL A 55 13.72 -3.70 -2.77
N GLN A 56 14.99 -3.43 -2.50
CA GLN A 56 15.82 -4.30 -1.67
C GLN A 56 15.37 -4.31 -0.22
N GLN A 57 14.94 -3.17 0.33
CA GLN A 57 14.39 -3.09 1.68
C GLN A 57 13.12 -3.95 1.83
N ALA A 58 12.17 -3.81 0.90
CA ALA A 58 10.96 -4.62 0.87
C ALA A 58 11.27 -6.12 0.78
N LYS A 59 12.23 -6.51 -0.08
CA LYS A 59 12.70 -7.89 -0.21
C LYS A 59 13.28 -8.42 1.09
N ASN A 60 14.13 -7.65 1.77
CA ASN A 60 14.74 -8.06 3.04
C ASN A 60 13.67 -8.31 4.11
N ILE A 61 12.67 -7.43 4.21
CA ILE A 61 11.55 -7.59 5.14
C ILE A 61 10.75 -8.85 4.81
N ALA A 62 10.39 -9.05 3.54
CA ALA A 62 9.64 -10.22 3.09
C ALA A 62 10.41 -11.51 3.34
N THR A 63 11.71 -11.57 3.01
CA THR A 63 12.57 -12.73 3.24
C THR A 63 12.66 -13.06 4.73
N TYR A 64 12.89 -12.08 5.59
CA TYR A 64 12.93 -12.30 7.03
C TYR A 64 11.60 -12.82 7.59
N ALA A 65 10.47 -12.34 7.05
CA ALA A 65 9.14 -12.81 7.41
C ALA A 65 8.71 -14.13 6.73
N GLY A 66 9.56 -14.76 5.91
CA GLY A 66 9.20 -15.99 5.19
C GLY A 66 8.15 -15.79 4.09
N ILE A 67 8.06 -14.59 3.52
CA ILE A 67 7.13 -14.22 2.46
C ILE A 67 7.83 -14.36 1.09
N VAL A 68 7.20 -15.10 0.19
CA VAL A 68 7.68 -15.28 -1.19
C VAL A 68 7.11 -14.18 -2.07
N LEU A 69 7.98 -13.37 -2.67
CA LEU A 69 7.63 -12.29 -3.60
C LEU A 69 7.60 -12.76 -5.06
N LYS A 70 6.64 -12.27 -5.83
CA LYS A 70 6.45 -12.50 -7.26
C LYS A 70 7.30 -11.50 -8.06
N ASN A 71 8.55 -11.84 -8.29
CA ASN A 71 9.46 -11.15 -9.23
C ASN A 71 9.63 -9.63 -8.94
N SER A 72 10.22 -8.88 -9.87
CA SER A 72 10.57 -7.46 -9.70
C SER A 72 9.40 -6.48 -9.76
N GLY A 73 8.17 -6.95 -9.97
CA GLY A 73 6.95 -6.13 -10.03
C GLY A 73 5.88 -6.56 -9.03
N ASP A 74 6.29 -7.19 -7.93
CA ASP A 74 5.35 -7.63 -6.88
C ASP A 74 4.56 -6.41 -6.33
N PRO A 75 3.22 -6.41 -6.36
CA PRO A 75 2.40 -5.29 -5.90
C PRO A 75 2.72 -4.84 -4.47
N ARG A 76 3.16 -5.76 -3.60
CA ARG A 76 3.53 -5.46 -2.20
C ARG A 76 4.77 -4.58 -2.15
N VAL A 77 5.74 -4.83 -3.03
CA VAL A 77 6.97 -4.05 -3.15
C VAL A 77 6.66 -2.67 -3.73
N ASN A 78 5.84 -2.62 -4.79
CA ASN A 78 5.47 -1.36 -5.43
C ASN A 78 4.72 -0.44 -4.45
N LEU A 79 3.79 -1.00 -3.68
CA LEU A 79 3.00 -0.24 -2.73
C LEU A 79 3.81 0.20 -1.51
N TYR A 80 4.68 -0.66 -0.98
CA TYR A 80 5.65 -0.26 0.05
C TYR A 80 6.51 0.92 -0.43
N ALA A 81 7.05 0.83 -1.64
CA ALA A 81 7.90 1.88 -2.19
C ALA A 81 7.13 3.19 -2.41
N ALA A 82 5.87 3.12 -2.86
CA ALA A 82 5.00 4.29 -3.00
C ALA A 82 4.73 4.96 -1.64
N LEU A 83 4.43 4.17 -0.60
CA LEU A 83 4.22 4.66 0.76
C LEU A 83 5.49 5.26 1.38
N ARG A 84 6.66 4.67 1.10
CA ARG A 84 7.95 5.11 1.63
C ARG A 84 8.48 6.36 0.94
N ALA A 85 8.26 6.47 -0.37
CA ALA A 85 8.65 7.64 -1.17
C ALA A 85 7.70 8.83 -0.98
N ASP A 86 6.56 8.62 -0.31
CA ASP A 86 5.61 9.67 0.02
C ASP A 86 6.16 10.58 1.12
N ASN A 87 6.94 11.56 0.69
CA ASN A 87 7.51 12.56 1.59
C ASN A 87 6.42 13.51 2.07
N LYS A 88 6.40 13.71 3.39
CA LYS A 88 5.55 14.63 4.15
C LYS A 88 5.57 16.04 3.54
N PRO A 89 4.42 16.73 3.39
CA PRO A 89 4.41 18.19 3.35
C PRO A 89 5.04 18.74 4.63
N LYS A 90 5.82 19.82 4.57
CA LYS A 90 6.61 20.34 5.71
C LYS A 90 5.78 20.66 6.97
N ASP A 91 4.46 20.77 6.88
CA ASP A 91 3.57 21.31 7.92
C ASP A 91 2.65 20.29 8.62
N VAL A 92 2.86 18.97 8.43
CA VAL A 92 2.09 17.95 9.16
C VAL A 92 2.95 17.37 10.28
N GLU A 93 2.45 17.27 11.51
CA GLU A 93 3.23 16.79 12.66
C GLU A 93 3.31 15.25 12.73
N HIS A 94 2.30 14.54 12.23
CA HIS A 94 2.24 13.07 12.17
C HIS A 94 1.92 12.61 10.74
N HIS A 95 2.88 11.95 10.07
CA HIS A 95 2.67 11.36 8.75
C HIS A 95 3.29 9.98 8.74
N HIS A 96 2.70 9.08 7.98
CA HIS A 96 3.14 7.69 7.90
C HIS A 96 4.59 7.53 7.41
N SER A 97 5.22 8.55 6.83
CA SER A 97 6.65 8.53 6.49
C SER A 97 7.59 8.38 7.70
N GLN A 98 7.08 8.63 8.92
CA GLN A 98 7.80 8.39 10.19
C GLN A 98 7.66 6.95 10.71
N MET A 99 6.85 6.11 10.06
CA MET A 99 6.71 4.71 10.43
C MET A 99 7.98 3.93 10.06
N SER A 100 8.25 2.86 10.81
CA SER A 100 9.30 1.93 10.46
C SER A 100 9.00 1.26 9.11
N ASP A 101 10.05 0.78 8.44
CA ASP A 101 9.89 0.11 7.15
C ASP A 101 9.00 -1.15 7.27
N GLN A 102 9.07 -1.87 8.39
CA GLN A 102 8.20 -3.02 8.66
C GLN A 102 6.74 -2.62 8.76
N ARG A 103 6.45 -1.51 9.46
CA ARG A 103 5.08 -1.02 9.61
C ARG A 103 4.53 -0.54 8.27
N LEU A 104 5.31 0.18 7.49
CA LEU A 104 4.92 0.57 6.12
C LEU A 104 4.70 -0.63 5.20
N PHE A 105 5.53 -1.66 5.34
CA PHE A 105 5.32 -2.91 4.61
C PHE A 105 4.02 -3.59 5.04
N ALA A 106 3.70 -3.63 6.33
CA ALA A 106 2.43 -4.15 6.82
C ALA A 106 1.22 -3.34 6.32
N GLU A 107 1.32 -2.01 6.23
CA GLU A 107 0.29 -1.18 5.61
C GLU A 107 0.07 -1.58 4.14
N ALA A 108 1.14 -1.78 3.36
CA ALA A 108 1.01 -2.26 1.98
C ALA A 108 0.29 -3.62 1.90
N LEU A 109 0.54 -4.53 2.85
CA LEU A 109 -0.16 -5.82 2.91
C LEU A 109 -1.64 -5.68 3.26
N ARG A 110 -1.99 -4.80 4.21
CA ARG A 110 -3.39 -4.47 4.56
C ARG A 110 -4.12 -3.89 3.36
N MET A 111 -3.50 -2.95 2.64
CA MET A 111 -4.09 -2.32 1.46
C MET A 111 -4.35 -3.31 0.32
N LEU A 112 -3.53 -4.35 0.21
CA LEU A 112 -3.71 -5.42 -0.77
C LEU A 112 -4.61 -6.56 -0.26
N GLY A 113 -5.05 -6.52 1.01
CA GLY A 113 -5.81 -7.60 1.63
C GLY A 113 -5.03 -8.91 1.78
N ASP A 114 -3.69 -8.89 1.76
CA ASP A 114 -2.85 -10.09 1.88
C ASP A 114 -2.67 -10.47 3.36
N THR A 115 -3.74 -11.03 3.94
CA THR A 115 -3.81 -11.35 5.37
C THR A 115 -2.78 -12.42 5.80
N ASP A 116 -2.43 -13.36 4.92
CA ASP A 116 -1.41 -14.38 5.20
C ASP A 116 -0.02 -13.74 5.35
N ALA A 117 0.39 -12.91 4.38
CA ALA A 117 1.64 -12.19 4.46
C ALA A 117 1.66 -11.20 5.63
N LEU A 118 0.52 -10.57 5.94
CA LEU A 118 0.39 -9.65 7.08
C LEU A 118 0.66 -10.38 8.40
N ASN A 119 0.02 -11.54 8.60
CA ASN A 119 0.21 -12.37 9.79
C ASN A 119 1.66 -12.84 9.94
N LYS A 120 2.30 -13.25 8.84
CA LYS A 120 3.73 -13.61 8.81
C LYS A 120 4.62 -12.43 9.21
N THR A 121 4.32 -11.23 8.72
CA THR A 121 5.05 -10.01 9.08
C THR A 121 4.91 -9.70 10.57
N ILE A 122 3.69 -9.73 11.11
CA ILE A 122 3.43 -9.49 12.54
C ILE A 122 4.19 -10.51 13.40
N ALA A 123 4.14 -11.80 13.05
CA ALA A 123 4.83 -12.85 13.78
C ALA A 123 6.36 -12.71 13.75
N ALA A 124 6.92 -12.23 12.62
CA ALA A 124 8.36 -12.04 12.47
C ALA A 124 8.91 -10.87 13.31
N TYR A 125 8.08 -9.86 13.59
CA TYR A 125 8.47 -8.64 14.30
C TYR A 125 7.64 -8.39 15.57
N PRO A 126 7.72 -9.27 16.59
CA PRO A 126 6.87 -9.19 17.79
C PRO A 126 7.10 -7.94 18.64
N ASN A 127 8.24 -7.26 18.46
CA ASN A 127 8.60 -6.04 19.18
C ASN A 127 8.15 -4.75 18.47
N ILE A 128 7.43 -4.85 17.35
CA ILE A 128 6.88 -3.71 16.61
C ILE A 128 5.37 -3.66 16.85
N SER A 129 4.86 -2.47 17.17
CA SER A 129 3.42 -2.21 17.22
C SER A 129 2.93 -1.89 15.81
N PHE A 130 2.09 -2.78 15.28
CA PHE A 130 1.50 -2.71 13.94
C PHE A 130 0.09 -2.13 13.95
#